data_AF-A0A7W0PH57-F1
#
_entry.id   AF-A0A7W0PH57-F1
#
_cell.length_a   1.000
_cell.length_b   1.000
_cell.length_c   1.000
_cell.angle_alpha   90.00
_cell.angle_beta   90.00
_cell.angle_gamma   90.00
#
_symmetry.space_group_name_H-M   'P 1'
#
loop_
_entity.id
_entity.type
_entity.pdbx_description
1 polymer ?
#
loop_
_entity_poly.entity_id
_entity_poly.type
_entity_poly.pdbx_seq_one_letter_code
_entity_poly.pdbx_strand_id
1 'polypeptide(L)' 'MKSLVFLEHYHGELEKGGLGVLGKAAALGEATGVVLGPGAAEVATRAGAFGAS' A
#
# COMPACT_ATOMS: atom_id res chain seq x y z
N MET A 1 8.18 -14.87 -2.52
CA MET A 1 8.24 -14.19 -1.21
C MET A 1 6.87 -13.57 -0.94
N LYS A 2 6.42 -13.52 0.32
CA LYS A 2 5.21 -12.78 0.72
C LYS A 2 5.61 -11.57 1.55
N SER A 3 5.17 -10.39 1.16
CA SER A 3 5.55 -9.14 1.81
C SER A 3 4.32 -8.37 2.29
N LEU A 4 4.38 -7.87 3.52
CA LEU A 4 3.45 -6.85 4.02
C LEU A 4 4.13 -5.49 3.91
N VAL A 5 3.49 -4.54 3.25
CA VAL A 5 4.04 -3.20 3.01
C VAL A 5 3.16 -2.19 3.70
N PHE A 6 3.69 -1.49 4.69
CA PHE A 6 2.99 -0.37 5.29
C PHE A 6 2.88 0.79 4.30
N LEU A 7 1.66 1.28 4.12
CA LEU A 7 1.32 2.39 3.25
C LEU A 7 0.91 3.58 4.10
N GLU A 8 1.85 4.51 4.25
CA GLU A 8 1.59 5.79 4.89
C GLU A 8 0.57 6.60 4.09
N HIS A 9 -0.33 7.27 4.80
CA HIS A 9 -1.27 8.21 4.21
C HIS A 9 -1.34 9.49 5.03
N TYR A 10 -1.58 10.59 4.34
CA TYR A 10 -1.75 11.92 4.92
C TYR A 10 -2.97 12.58 4.29
N HIS A 11 -3.93 13.01 5.11
CA HIS A 11 -5.20 13.59 4.66
C HIS A 11 -5.96 12.73 3.62
N GLY A 12 -5.93 11.40 3.76
CA GLY A 12 -6.64 10.48 2.86
C GLY A 12 -5.92 10.19 1.53
N GLU A 13 -4.70 10.69 1.36
CA GLU A 13 -3.86 10.44 0.20
C GLU A 13 -2.69 9.51 0.56
N LEU A 14 -2.40 8.55 -0.32
CA LEU A 14 -1.27 7.63 -0.15
C LEU A 14 0.04 8.34 -0.45
N GLU A 15 1.02 8.16 0.43
CA GLU A 15 2.35 8.72 0.24
C GLU A 15 3.14 7.92 -0.81
N LYS A 16 3.81 8.65 -1.72
CA LYS A 16 4.52 8.05 -2.86
C LYS A 16 5.62 7.08 -2.45
N GLY A 17 6.26 7.33 -1.30
CA GLY A 17 7.31 6.46 -0.77
C GLY A 17 6.81 5.03 -0.54
N GLY A 18 5.66 4.88 0.14
CA GLY A 18 5.05 3.57 0.39
C GLY A 18 4.65 2.84 -0.89
N LEU A 19 4.11 3.57 -1.86
CA LEU A 19 3.74 3.02 -3.17
C LEU A 19 4.95 2.50 -3.96
N GLY A 20 6.08 3.21 -3.89
CA GLY A 20 7.33 2.75 -4.50
C GLY A 20 7.82 1.44 -3.90
N VAL A 21 7.73 1.28 -2.58
CA VAL A 21 8.08 0.04 -1.87
C VAL A 21 7.13 -1.09 -2.26
N LEU A 22 5.83 -0.83 -2.32
CA LEU A 22 4.83 -1.82 -2.74
C LEU A 22 5.12 -2.38 -4.13
N GLY A 23 5.39 -1.50 -5.11
CA GLY A 23 5.75 -1.92 -6.47
C GLY A 23 7.04 -2.76 -6.52
N LYS A 24 8.04 -2.44 -5.70
CA LYS A 24 9.26 -3.25 -5.58
C LYS A 24 8.99 -4.61 -4.94
N ALA A 25 8.16 -4.66 -3.90
CA ALA A 25 7.76 -5.92 -3.26
C ALA A 25 7.00 -6.82 -4.24
N ALA A 26 6.06 -6.26 -5.01
CA ALA A 26 5.31 -6.95 -6.05
C ALA A 26 6.23 -7.54 -7.15
N ALA A 27 7.31 -6.84 -7.50
CA ALA A 27 8.31 -7.35 -8.45
C ALA A 27 9.14 -8.53 -7.91
N LEU A 28 9.17 -8.73 -6.59
CA LEU A 28 9.91 -9.83 -5.92
C LEU A 28 8.99 -10.99 -5.48
N GLY A 29 7.67 -10.82 -5.57
CA GLY A 29 6.68 -11.81 -5.16
C GLY A 29 5.32 -11.20 -4.80
N GLU A 30 4.52 -11.94 -4.04
CA GLU A 30 3.22 -11.50 -3.57
C GLU A 30 3.37 -10.38 -2.53
N ALA A 31 2.61 -9.30 -2.67
CA ALA A 31 2.67 -8.14 -1.81
C ALA A 31 1.27 -7.66 -1.41
N THR A 32 1.07 -7.48 -0.10
CA THR A 32 -0.17 -6.94 0.48
C THR A 32 0.14 -5.59 1.14
N GLY A 33 -0.65 -4.58 0.79
CA GLY A 33 -0.57 -3.25 1.40
C GLY A 33 -1.30 -3.20 2.75
N VAL A 34 -0.70 -2.54 3.74
CA VAL A 34 -1.26 -2.34 5.08
C VAL A 34 -1.42 -0.85 5.34
N VAL A 35 -2.66 -0.40 5.55
CA VAL A 35 -2.98 1.00 5.88
C VAL A 35 -3.51 1.05 7.32
N LEU A 36 -3.16 2.08 8.07
CA LEU A 36 -3.57 2.25 9.47
C LEU A 36 -4.12 3.66 9.71
N GLY A 37 -5.08 3.78 10.62
CA GLY A 37 -5.62 5.07 11.08
C GLY A 37 -7.00 5.43 10.52
N PRO A 38 -7.51 6.63 10.85
CA PRO A 38 -8.81 7.09 10.37
C PRO A 38 -8.86 7.15 8.84
N GLY A 39 -9.99 6.73 8.26
CA GLY A 39 -10.17 6.70 6.79
C GLY A 39 -9.41 5.57 6.08
N ALA A 40 -8.83 4.62 6.83
CA ALA A 40 -8.04 3.53 6.23
C ALA A 40 -8.85 2.66 5.26
N ALA A 41 -10.16 2.52 5.45
CA ALA A 41 -11.02 1.74 4.56
C ALA A 41 -11.10 2.36 3.16
N GLU A 42 -11.35 3.67 3.08
CA GLU A 42 -11.37 4.41 1.81
C GLU A 42 -9.99 4.41 1.15
N VAL A 43 -8.93 4.63 1.94
CA VAL A 43 -7.54 4.65 1.45
C VAL A 43 -7.11 3.27 0.94
N ALA A 44 -7.43 2.19 1.66
CA ALA A 44 -7.06 0.82 1.26
C ALA A 44 -7.70 0.41 -0.07
N THR A 45 -8.93 0.87 -0.35
CA THR A 45 -9.61 0.61 -1.63
C THR A 45 -8.83 1.18 -2.82
N ARG A 46 -8.11 2.29 -2.62
CA ARG A 46 -7.28 2.94 -3.65
C ARG A 46 -5.90 2.29 -3.80
N ALA A 47 -5.38 1.63 -2.76
CA ALA A 47 -4.06 1.00 -2.77
C ALA A 47 -3.96 -0.16 -3.77
N GLY A 48 -5.05 -0.86 -4.06
CA GLY A 48 -5.10 -1.94 -5.06
C GLY A 48 -4.69 -1.48 -6.47
N ALA A 49 -4.87 -0.20 -6.81
CA ALA A 49 -4.43 0.36 -8.09
C ALA A 49 -2.90 0.39 -8.26
N PHE A 50 -2.14 0.21 -7.17
CA PHE A 50 -0.68 0.26 -7.15
C PHE A 50 -0.03 -1.12 -6.97
N GLY A 51 -0.77 -2.20 -7.18
CA GLY A 51 -0.25 -3.58 -7.16
C GLY A 51 -0.34 -4.28 -5.81
N ALA A 52 -1.14 -3.77 -4.87
CA ALA A 52 -1.53 -4.51 -3.67
C ALA A 52 -2.59 -5.56 -4.03
N SER A 53 -2.37 -6.81 -3.58
CA SER A 53 -3.36 -7.90 -3.62
C SER A 53 -3.92 -8.20 -2.23
#